data_AF-A0A259PHZ5-F1
#
_entry.id   AF-A0A259PHZ5-F1
#
_cell.length_a   1.000
_cell.length_b   1.000
_cell.length_c   1.000
_cell.angle_alpha   90.00
_cell.angle_beta   90.00
_cell.angle_gamma   90.00
#
_symmetry.space_group_name_H-M   'P 1'
#
loop_
_entity.id
_entity.type
_entity.pdbx_description
1 polymer ?
#
loop_
_entity_poly.entity_id
_entity_poly.type
_entity_poly.pdbx_seq_one_letter_code
_entity_poly.pdbx_strand_id
1 'polypeptide(L)' 'MLLDDTGVELDRPSSPVFAARFDAETWLGEHWRGLSAQGARTARLLHEGEPVQPDVPLPTV' A
#
# COMPACT_ATOMS: atom_id res chain seq x y z
N MET A 1 0.52 4.61 -1.34
CA MET A 1 0.14 5.06 0.02
C MET A 1 -0.29 3.85 0.85
N LEU A 2 0.10 3.80 2.12
CA LEU A 2 -0.23 2.72 3.05
C LEU A 2 -1.03 3.27 4.22
N LEU A 3 -2.15 2.62 4.55
CA LEU A 3 -3.11 3.08 5.56
C LEU A 3 -3.24 2.03 6.68
N ASP A 4 -3.50 2.49 7.89
CA ASP A 4 -3.86 1.65 9.04
C ASP A 4 -5.32 1.17 9.00
N ASP A 5 -5.79 0.54 10.07
CA ASP A 5 -7.17 0.05 10.21
C ASP A 5 -8.21 1.18 10.33
N THR A 6 -7.79 2.38 10.69
CA THR A 6 -8.64 3.57 10.77
C THR A 6 -8.68 4.34 9.44
N GLY A 7 -7.87 3.95 8.45
CA GLY A 7 -7.73 4.61 7.16
C GLY A 7 -6.77 5.80 7.19
N VAL A 8 -5.99 5.97 8.26
CA VAL A 8 -4.96 7.01 8.38
C VAL A 8 -3.69 6.56 7.69
N GLU A 9 -3.03 7.49 6.98
CA GLU A 9 -1.74 7.20 6.33
C GLU A 9 -0.65 6.94 7.36
N LEU A 10 0.09 5.86 7.13
CA LEU A 10 1.26 5.52 7.92
C LEU A 10 2.46 6.35 7.47
N ASP A 11 3.14 7.00 8.43
CA ASP A 11 4.43 7.66 8.19
C ASP A 11 5.50 6.64 7.75
N ARG A 12 5.42 5.42 8.32
CA ARG A 12 6.23 4.27 7.93
C ARG A 12 5.42 2.97 8.03
N PRO A 13 5.67 2.01 7.12
CA PRO A 13 6.61 2.08 6.00
C PRO A 13 6.09 2.93 4.84
N SER A 14 6.99 3.58 4.09
CA SER A 14 6.66 4.32 2.88
C SER A 14 6.80 3.43 1.64
N SER A 15 5.85 3.48 0.71
CA SER A 15 5.98 2.80 -0.58
C SER A 15 6.91 3.58 -1.52
N PRO A 16 7.75 2.91 -2.33
CA PRO A 16 8.48 3.56 -3.42
C PRO A 16 7.53 4.19 -4.46
N VAL A 17 8.08 5.07 -5.31
CA VAL A 17 7.39 5.57 -6.50
C VAL A 17 7.62 4.58 -7.64
N PHE A 18 6.54 4.15 -8.30
CA PHE A 18 6.59 3.20 -9.42
C PHE A 18 6.19 3.88 -10.72
N ALA A 19 6.86 3.52 -11.81
CA ALA A 19 6.53 4.04 -13.15
C ALA A 19 5.27 3.39 -13.74
N ALA A 20 4.98 2.14 -13.36
CA ALA A 20 3.80 1.42 -13.79
C ALA A 20 3.05 0.81 -12.59
N ARG A 21 1.73 0.71 -12.74
CA ARG A 21 0.83 0.05 -11.78
C ARG A 21 1.24 -1.39 -11.51
N PHE A 22 1.62 -2.12 -12.56
CA PHE A 22 2.02 -3.52 -12.46
C PHE A 22 3.22 -3.73 -11.53
N ASP A 23 4.21 -2.84 -11.58
CA ASP A 23 5.39 -2.91 -10.71
C ASP A 23 5.00 -2.65 -9.25
N ALA A 24 4.09 -1.70 -9.02
CA ALA A 24 3.56 -1.41 -7.68
C ALA A 24 2.79 -2.59 -7.09
N GLU A 25 1.95 -3.24 -7.90
CA GLU A 25 1.18 -4.42 -7.50
C GLU A 25 2.08 -5.64 -7.24
N THR A 26 3.11 -5.82 -8.07
CA THR A 26 4.12 -6.88 -7.89
C THR A 26 4.89 -6.67 -6.58
N TRP A 27 5.43 -5.47 -6.35
CA TRP A 27 6.11 -5.12 -5.10
C TRP A 27 5.20 -5.32 -3.88
N LEU A 28 3.94 -4.90 -3.98
CA LEU A 28 2.97 -5.08 -2.91
C LEU A 28 2.76 -6.57 -2.58
N GLY A 29 2.63 -7.41 -3.60
CA GLY A 29 2.51 -8.87 -3.46
C GLY A 29 3.73 -9.52 -2.81
N GLU A 30 4.92 -8.96 -2.98
CA GLU A 30 6.15 -9.45 -2.34
C GLU A 30 6.28 -8.97 -0.88
N HIS A 31 5.85 -7.74 -0.59
CA HIS A 31 6.15 -7.08 0.68
C HIS A 31 4.97 -7.04 1.66
N TRP A 32 3.75 -7.44 1.25
CA TRP A 32 2.53 -7.25 2.06
C TRP A 32 2.63 -7.78 3.49
N ARG A 33 3.33 -8.91 3.73
CA ARG A 33 3.49 -9.47 5.08
C ARG A 33 4.25 -8.51 5.99
N GLY A 34 5.36 -7.95 5.48
CA GLY A 34 6.16 -6.98 6.21
C GLY A 34 5.40 -5.67 6.45
N LEU A 35 4.61 -5.22 5.47
CA LEU A 35 3.76 -4.03 5.61
C LEU A 35 2.66 -4.27 6.66
N SER A 36 2.01 -5.43 6.63
CA SER A 36 0.96 -5.82 7.58
C SER A 36 1.48 -5.96 9.01
N ALA A 37 2.66 -6.55 9.18
CA ALA A 37 3.35 -6.62 10.47
C ALA A 37 3.69 -5.24 11.05
N GLN A 38 3.83 -4.23 10.19
CA GLN A 38 4.07 -2.84 10.57
C GLN A 38 2.78 -2.01 10.74
N GLY A 39 1.61 -2.64 10.67
CA GLY A 39 0.31 -2.01 10.91
C GLY A 39 -0.45 -1.60 9.66
N ALA A 40 0.09 -1.79 8.46
CA ALA A 40 -0.64 -1.50 7.23
C ALA A 40 -1.82 -2.47 7.06
N ARG A 41 -2.98 -1.93 6.69
CA ARG A 41 -4.22 -2.69 6.43
C ARG A 41 -4.77 -2.44 5.06
N THR A 42 -4.48 -1.29 4.47
CA THR A 42 -4.90 -0.96 3.11
C THR A 42 -3.74 -0.36 2.33
N ALA A 43 -3.52 -0.83 1.12
CA ALA A 43 -2.64 -0.22 0.15
C ALA A 43 -3.46 0.52 -0.91
N ARG A 44 -3.24 1.83 -1.02
CA ARG A 44 -3.89 2.69 -2.00
C ARG A 44 -2.88 3.10 -3.06
N LEU A 45 -3.17 2.74 -4.30
CA LEU A 45 -2.38 3.15 -5.46
C LEU A 45 -2.69 4.62 -5.77
N LEU A 46 -1.65 5.38 -6.09
CA LEU A 46 -1.78 6.77 -6.51
C LEU A 46 -1.25 6.91 -7.93
N HIS A 47 -1.90 7.72 -8.74
CA HIS A 47 -1.39 8.17 -10.03
C HIS A 47 -1.36 9.70 -10.00
N GLU A 48 -0.16 10.27 -10.09
CA GLU A 48 0.07 11.73 -10.00
C GLU A 48 -0.49 12.37 -8.70
N GLY A 49 -0.52 11.61 -7.60
CA GLY A 49 -1.07 12.06 -6.31
C GLY A 49 -2.54 11.67 -6.10
N GLU A 50 -3.23 11.29 -7.17
CA GLU A 50 -4.66 10.99 -7.13
C GLU A 50 -4.91 9.50 -6.88
N PRO A 51 -5.84 9.14 -5.97
CA PRO A 51 -6.09 7.74 -5.65
C PRO A 51 -6.74 7.00 -6.81
N VAL A 52 -6.17 5.85 -7.15
CA VAL A 52 -6.68 4.93 -8.16
C VAL A 52 -7.40 3.77 -7.47
N GLN A 53 -8.67 3.60 -7.79
CA GLN A 53 -9.49 2.50 -7.29
C GLN A 53 -9.24 1.19 -8.10
N PRO A 54 -9.49 0.01 -7.51
CA PRO A 54 -9.85 -0.21 -6.10
C PRO A 54 -8.65 -0.14 -5.16
N ASP A 55 -8.90 0.24 -3.90
CA ASP A 55 -7.93 0.04 -2.83
C ASP A 55 -7.68 -1.46 -2.59
N VAL A 56 -6.46 -1.81 -2.17
CA VAL A 56 -6.04 -3.20 -1.97
C VAL A 56 -5.98 -3.51 -0.46
N PRO A 57 -6.88 -4.35 0.08
CA PRO A 57 -6.79 -4.77 1.48
C PRO A 57 -5.58 -5.68 1.69
N LEU A 58 -4.88 -5.46 2.79
CA LEU A 58 -3.74 -6.27 3.22
C LEU A 58 -4.19 -7.27 4.30
N PRO A 59 -3.91 -8.57 4.13
CA PRO A 59 -4.25 -9.54 5.15
C PRO A 59 -3.49 -9.27 6.46
N THR A 60 -4.14 -9.44 7.60
CA THR A 60 -3.49 -9.48 8.91
C THR A 60 -2.64 -10.74 9.04
N VAL A 61 -1.39 -10.56 9.48
CA VAL A 61 -0.45 -11.63 9.86
C VAL A 61 -0.42 -11.83 11.36
#